data_AF-A0A6G0W323-F1
#
_entry.id   AF-A0A6G0W323-F1
#
_cell.length_a   1.000
_cell.length_b   1.000
_cell.length_c   1.000
_cell.angle_alpha   90.00
_cell.angle_beta   90.00
_cell.angle_gamma   90.00
#
_symmetry.space_group_name_H-M   'P 1'
#
loop_
_entity.id
_entity.type
_entity.pdbx_description
1 polymer ?
#
loop_
_entity_poly.entity_id
_entity_poly.type
_entity_poly.pdbx_seq_one_letter_code
_entity_poly.pdbx_strand_id
1 'polypeptide(L)' 'MSRLHKCCVHNCFGTSKSRFSIPKHSHSTWEIAIGKTLTKRSRVCSDHFVKEDIVDTWVSGESSFS' A
#
# COMPACT_ATOMS: atom_id res chain seq x y z
N MET A 1 -18.21 12.77 2.60
CA MET A 1 -17.50 11.69 1.89
C MET A 1 -16.00 11.89 2.07
N SER A 2 -15.36 11.08 2.92
CA SER A 2 -13.94 11.20 3.27
C SER A 2 -13.09 11.04 2.00
N ARG A 3 -12.18 11.99 1.73
CA ARG A 3 -11.24 11.92 0.61
C ARG A 3 -10.29 10.74 0.83
N LEU A 4 -10.75 9.56 0.44
CA LEU A 4 -9.98 8.33 0.42
C LEU A 4 -8.78 8.57 -0.51
N HIS A 5 -7.61 8.80 0.10
CA HIS A 5 -6.32 9.01 -0.55
C HIS A 5 -6.15 8.06 -1.76
N LYS A 6 -6.40 8.59 -2.98
CA LYS A 6 -6.44 7.81 -4.22
C LYS A 6 -5.10 7.11 -4.44
N CYS A 7 -5.13 5.90 -4.99
CA CYS A 7 -3.91 5.20 -5.38
C CYS A 7 -3.07 6.11 -6.27
N CYS A 8 -1.75 6.14 -6.03
CA CYS A 8 -0.85 6.98 -6.80
C CYS A 8 -0.42 6.34 -8.13
N VAL A 9 -0.79 5.09 -8.41
CA VAL A 9 -0.53 4.45 -9.72
C VAL A 9 -1.47 5.02 -10.78
N HIS A 10 -0.93 5.30 -11.98
CA HIS A 10 -1.70 5.84 -13.09
C HIS A 10 -2.75 4.81 -13.57
N ASN A 11 -3.94 5.28 -13.96
CA ASN A 11 -5.08 4.43 -14.35
C ASN A 11 -5.50 3.37 -13.33
N CYS A 12 -5.14 3.52 -12.05
CA CYS A 12 -5.63 2.64 -10.99
C CYS A 12 -7.11 2.91 -10.70
N PHE A 13 -7.95 1.88 -10.84
CA PHE A 13 -9.37 1.91 -10.48
C PHE A 13 -9.58 2.12 -8.97
N GLY A 14 -8.60 1.75 -8.15
CA GLY A 14 -8.61 2.02 -6.70
C GLY A 14 -9.69 1.24 -5.95
N THR A 15 -10.05 0.06 -6.44
CA THR A 15 -11.10 -0.80 -5.90
C THR A 15 -10.74 -1.40 -4.54
N SER A 16 -9.46 -1.63 -4.27
CA SER A 16 -9.04 -2.15 -2.97
C SER A 16 -9.14 -1.13 -1.83
N LYS A 17 -9.62 -1.63 -0.69
CA LYS A 17 -9.69 -0.92 0.60
C LYS A 17 -8.32 -0.83 1.26
N SER A 18 -7.43 -1.80 1.03
CA SER A 18 -6.09 -1.86 1.63
C SER A 18 -5.11 -0.97 0.85
N ARG A 19 -4.39 -0.11 1.58
CA ARG A 19 -3.48 0.88 0.99
C ARG A 19 -2.19 0.99 1.79
N PHE A 20 -1.07 0.98 1.09
CA PHE A 20 0.26 0.98 1.66
C PHE A 20 0.94 2.34 1.48
N SER A 21 1.67 2.76 2.51
CA SER A 21 2.53 3.94 2.45
C SER A 21 3.83 3.59 1.77
N ILE A 22 4.39 4.55 1.01
CA ILE A 22 5.65 4.33 0.32
C ILE A 22 6.79 4.64 1.29
N PRO A 23 7.75 3.71 1.50
CA PRO A 23 8.87 3.95 2.40
C PRO A 23 9.76 5.08 1.88
N LYS A 24 10.12 6.03 2.75
CA LYS A 24 10.93 7.20 2.38
C LYS A 24 12.31 6.82 1.85
N HIS A 25 12.93 5.77 2.40
CA HIS A 25 14.27 5.33 2.01
C HIS A 25 14.30 4.75 0.58
N SER A 26 13.16 4.29 0.06
CA SER A 26 13.03 3.72 -1.28
C SER A 26 12.25 4.62 -2.23
N HIS A 27 11.95 5.87 -1.86
CA HIS A 27 11.07 6.76 -2.63
C HIS A 27 11.51 6.86 -4.10
N SER A 28 12.81 7.02 -4.37
CA SER A 28 13.36 7.15 -5.73
C SER A 28 13.04 5.93 -6.61
N THR A 29 13.20 4.71 -6.08
CA THR A 29 12.87 3.47 -6.80
C THR A 29 11.38 3.40 -7.13
N TRP A 30 10.53 3.83 -6.21
CA TRP A 30 9.09 3.88 -6.41
C TRP A 30 8.66 4.96 -7.40
N GLU A 31 9.30 6.14 -7.41
CA GLU A 31 9.04 7.21 -8.39
C GLU A 31 9.35 6.75 -9.81
N ILE A 32 10.46 6.02 -9.99
CA ILE A 32 10.84 5.43 -11.28
C ILE A 32 9.82 4.38 -11.71
N ALA A 33 9.45 3.45 -10.82
CA ALA A 33 8.51 2.37 -11.14
C ALA A 33 7.09 2.88 -11.44
N ILE A 34 6.63 3.91 -10.74
CA ILE A 34 5.29 4.51 -10.95
C ILE A 34 5.32 5.52 -12.12
N GLY A 35 6.48 6.08 -12.45
CA GLY A 35 6.64 7.10 -13.49
C GLY A 35 6.15 8.49 -13.05
N LYS A 36 6.20 8.82 -11.75
CA LYS A 36 5.85 10.16 -11.26
C LYS A 36 6.46 10.48 -9.90
N THR A 37 6.52 11.77 -9.58
CA THR A 37 6.92 12.26 -8.25
C THR A 37 5.92 11.87 -7.16
N LEU A 38 6.43 11.35 -6.06
CA LEU A 38 5.64 10.87 -4.92
C LEU A 38 5.67 11.87 -3.77
N THR A 39 4.56 11.97 -3.05
CA THR A 39 4.43 12.82 -1.86
C THR A 39 4.27 11.96 -0.61
N LYS A 40 4.42 12.56 0.58
CA LYS A 40 4.14 11.87 1.87
C LYS A 40 2.71 11.30 1.95
N ARG A 41 1.78 11.83 1.15
CA ARG A 41 0.38 11.40 1.05
C ARG A 41 0.14 10.35 -0.03
N SER A 42 1.14 10.03 -0.85
CA SER A 42 1.07 8.96 -1.84
C SER A 42 0.86 7.61 -1.16
N ARG A 43 -0.07 6.83 -1.72
CA ARG A 43 -0.43 5.49 -1.26
C ARG A 43 -0.63 4.59 -2.47
N VAL A 44 -0.25 3.33 -2.36
CA VAL A 44 -0.47 2.31 -3.39
C VAL A 44 -1.50 1.31 -2.86
N CYS A 45 -2.49 0.91 -3.67
CA CYS A 45 -3.47 -0.07 -3.22
C CYS A 45 -2.90 -1.49 -3.34
N SER A 46 -3.49 -2.44 -2.61
CA SER A 46 -3.04 -3.83 -2.62
C SER A 46 -3.15 -4.51 -3.98
N ASP A 47 -3.93 -3.97 -4.92
CA ASP A 47 -4.12 -4.56 -6.26
C ASP A 47 -2.83 -4.58 -7.09
N HIS A 48 -1.79 -3.84 -6.67
CA HIS A 48 -0.48 -3.79 -7.33
C HIS A 48 0.56 -4.73 -6.71
N PHE A 49 0.17 -5.55 -5.74
CA PHE A 49 1.05 -6.50 -5.06
C PHE A 49 0.47 -7.89 -5.21
N VAL A 50 1.34 -8.90 -5.29
CA VAL A 50 0.88 -10.28 -5.12
C VAL A 50 0.52 -10.50 -3.65
N LYS A 51 -0.38 -11.45 -3.37
CA LYS A 51 -0.84 -11.71 -2.00
C LYS A 51 0.31 -12.10 -1.06
N GLU A 52 1.32 -12.78 -1.59
CA GLU A 52 2.51 -13.22 -0.85
C GLU A 52 3.39 -12.05 -0.37
N ASP A 53 3.37 -10.93 -1.09
CA ASP A 53 4.10 -9.71 -0.69
C ASP A 53 3.35 -8.91 0.39
N ILE A 54 2.08 -9.24 0.63
CA ILE A 54 1.24 -8.59 1.63
C ILE A 54 1.27 -9.43 2.90
N VAL A 55 2.05 -8.97 3.88
CA VAL A 55 1.99 -9.53 5.22
C VAL A 55 0.74 -9.00 5.92
N ASP A 56 -0.32 -9.80 5.91
CA ASP A 56 -1.52 -9.54 6.72
C ASP A 56 -1.23 -10.06 8.14
N THR A 57 -0.79 -9.16 9.03
CA THR A 57 -0.42 -9.52 10.42
C THR A 57 -1.62 -9.84 11.31
N TRP A 58 -2.80 -10.14 10.75
CA TRP A 58 -3.93 -10.62 11.55
C TRP A 58 -3.79 -12.12 11.86
N VAL A 59 -2.79 -12.44 12.67
CA VAL A 59 -2.78 -13.69 13.42
C VAL A 59 -3.70 -13.45 14.63
N SER A 60 -4.91 -14.00 14.59
CA SER A 60 -5.77 -14.13 15.77
C SER A 60 -4.92 -14.64 16.93
N GLY A 61 -4.94 -13.95 18.06
CA GLY A 61 -4.11 -14.29 19.21
C GLY A 61 -4.27 -15.75 19.61
N GLU A 62 -3.20 -16.53 19.44
CA GLU A 62 -3.03 -17.76 20.19
C GLU A 62 -2.73 -17.35 21.64
N SER A 63 -3.78 -17.26 22.46
CA SER A 63 -3.60 -17.36 23.90
C SER A 63 -3.18 -18.79 24.21
N SER A 64 -1.89 -19.06 24.22
CA SER A 64 -1.38 -20.21 24.95
C SER A 64 -1.42 -19.87 26.45
N PHE A 65 -2.56 -20.14 27.08
CA PHE A 65 -2.56 -20.40 28.52
C PHE A 65 -1.75 -21.69 28.73
N SER A 66 -0.71 -21.60 29.54
CA SER A 66 0.00 -22.73 30.14
C SER A 66 0.09 -22.47 31.63
#